data_AF-A0A1H4T041-F1
#
_entry.id   AF-A0A1H4T041-F1
#
_cell.length_a   1.000
_cell.length_b   1.000
_cell.length_c   1.000
_cell.angle_alpha   90.00
_cell.angle_beta   90.00
_cell.angle_gamma   90.00
#
_symmetry.space_group_name_H-M   'P 1'
#
loop_
_entity.id
_entity.type
_entity.pdbx_description
1 polymer ?
#
loop_
_entity_poly.entity_id
_entity_poly.type
_entity_poly.pdbx_seq_one_letter_code
_entity_poly.pdbx_strand_id
1 'polypeptide(L)'
;MKMELKVERLDFEMADISGSRFLKVKAEELNFDNVNLAKTQINNANMSGMELNDVNMSEFRISDANLSGAEIKNANFSHAVIDHVHLFGTEFRNVVLPMEGDGNYNPNGVYKPVSFINCDLSKGQLTNCNLANMDIRDCDISGLKINGVLVEDLINNT
;
A
#
# COMPACT_ATOMS: atom_id res chain seq x y z
N MET A 1 -42.01 8.79 -1.98
CA MET A 1 -40.88 9.46 -1.30
C MET A 1 -39.69 8.52 -1.42
N LYS A 2 -38.68 8.88 -2.23
CA LYS A 2 -37.47 8.08 -2.43
C LYS A 2 -36.52 8.50 -1.31
N MET A 3 -36.32 7.63 -0.32
CA MET A 3 -35.37 7.89 0.76
C MET A 3 -34.01 7.42 0.23
N GLU A 4 -33.17 8.35 -0.23
CA GLU A 4 -31.77 8.06 -0.54
C GLU A 4 -30.99 8.08 0.78
N LEU A 5 -30.70 6.89 1.30
CA LEU A 5 -29.75 6.75 2.38
C LEU A 5 -28.35 6.98 1.78
N LYS A 6 -27.86 8.21 1.86
CA LYS A 6 -26.50 8.56 1.49
C LYS A 6 -25.60 8.16 2.66
N VAL A 7 -25.05 6.94 2.63
CA VAL A 7 -23.99 6.56 3.57
C VAL A 7 -22.74 7.28 3.08
N GLU A 8 -22.36 8.37 3.74
CA GLU A 8 -21.22 9.19 3.34
C GLU A 8 -19.87 8.55 3.74
N ARG A 9 -19.89 7.63 4.70
CA ARG A 9 -18.72 6.87 5.15
C ARG A 9 -19.21 5.57 5.79
N LEU A 10 -18.56 4.46 5.45
CA LEU A 10 -18.78 3.16 6.07
C LEU A 10 -17.50 2.80 6.81
N ASP A 11 -17.59 2.67 8.13
CA ASP A 11 -16.49 2.26 8.98
C ASP A 11 -16.58 0.74 9.21
N PHE A 12 -15.49 0.04 8.94
CA PHE A 12 -15.32 -1.36 9.26
C PHE A 12 -14.37 -1.47 10.45
N GLU A 13 -14.89 -1.90 11.59
CA GLU A 13 -14.10 -2.11 12.80
C GLU A 13 -14.10 -3.59 13.17
N MET A 14 -12.92 -4.17 13.44
CA MET A 14 -12.78 -5.56 13.90
C MET A 14 -13.46 -6.59 12.98
N ALA A 15 -13.54 -6.30 11.69
CA ALA A 15 -14.22 -7.13 10.70
C ALA A 15 -13.27 -8.15 10.04
N ASP A 16 -13.81 -9.30 9.65
CA ASP A 16 -13.13 -10.24 8.75
C ASP A 16 -13.84 -10.28 7.40
N ILE A 17 -13.16 -9.77 6.38
CA ILE A 17 -13.59 -9.84 4.98
C ILE A 17 -12.55 -10.55 4.11
N SER A 18 -11.71 -11.38 4.73
CA SER A 18 -10.67 -12.13 4.03
C SER A 18 -11.23 -13.04 2.93
N GLY A 19 -10.47 -13.18 1.84
CA GLY A 19 -10.87 -13.95 0.66
C GLY A 19 -12.03 -13.35 -0.14
N SER A 20 -12.53 -12.17 0.22
CA SER A 20 -13.61 -11.50 -0.52
C SER A 20 -13.15 -11.07 -1.91
N ARG A 21 -14.13 -10.89 -2.81
CA ARG A 21 -13.89 -10.35 -4.15
C ARG A 21 -14.79 -9.15 -4.40
N PHE A 22 -14.18 -8.02 -4.73
CA PHE A 22 -14.85 -6.77 -5.07
C PHE A 22 -14.53 -6.39 -6.51
N LEU A 23 -15.55 -6.05 -7.29
CA LEU A 23 -15.43 -5.63 -8.68
C LEU A 23 -16.25 -4.36 -8.88
N LYS A 24 -15.67 -3.31 -9.47
CA LYS A 24 -16.40 -2.08 -9.80
C LYS A 24 -17.04 -1.42 -8.58
N VAL A 25 -16.28 -1.33 -7.48
CA VAL A 25 -16.76 -0.73 -6.23
C VAL A 25 -16.36 0.73 -6.10
N LYS A 26 -17.26 1.52 -5.50
CA LYS A 26 -16.97 2.86 -4.98
C LYS A 26 -16.84 2.75 -3.47
N ALA A 27 -15.63 2.92 -2.99
CA ALA A 27 -15.23 2.81 -1.59
C ALA A 27 -14.36 4.02 -1.22
N GLU A 28 -14.73 5.18 -1.75
CA GLU A 28 -14.09 6.46 -1.44
C GLU A 28 -14.24 6.75 0.06
N GLU A 29 -13.18 7.25 0.69
CA GLU A 29 -13.19 7.79 2.07
C GLU A 29 -13.67 6.80 3.16
N LEU A 30 -13.64 5.49 2.89
CA LEU A 30 -13.97 4.47 3.89
C LEU A 30 -12.86 4.32 4.93
N ASN A 31 -13.26 3.91 6.13
CA ASN A 31 -12.33 3.58 7.21
C ASN A 31 -12.34 2.08 7.47
N PHE A 32 -11.16 1.49 7.57
CA PHE A 32 -10.96 0.12 8.02
C PHE A 32 -10.00 0.15 9.19
N ASP A 33 -10.52 -0.18 10.37
CA ASP A 33 -9.73 -0.25 11.60
C ASP A 33 -9.77 -1.69 12.13
N ASN A 34 -8.59 -2.29 12.32
CA ASN A 34 -8.46 -3.67 12.80
C ASN A 34 -9.19 -4.70 11.90
N VAL A 35 -9.09 -4.53 10.58
CA VAL A 35 -9.80 -5.39 9.60
C VAL A 35 -8.88 -6.44 8.97
N ASN A 36 -9.37 -7.67 8.88
CA ASN A 36 -8.71 -8.72 8.12
C ASN A 36 -9.13 -8.65 6.64
N LEU A 37 -8.21 -8.16 5.80
CA LEU A 37 -8.33 -8.07 4.33
C LEU A 37 -7.55 -9.19 3.62
N ALA A 38 -7.02 -10.17 4.35
CA ALA A 38 -6.12 -11.16 3.78
C ALA A 38 -6.75 -11.87 2.57
N LYS A 39 -5.98 -12.08 1.50
CA LYS A 39 -6.42 -12.75 0.25
C LYS A 39 -7.58 -12.06 -0.48
N THR A 40 -7.99 -10.86 -0.06
CA THR A 40 -9.06 -10.10 -0.76
C THR A 40 -8.58 -9.69 -2.15
N GLN A 41 -9.49 -9.72 -3.11
CA GLN A 41 -9.25 -9.33 -4.51
C GLN A 41 -10.13 -8.14 -4.87
N ILE A 42 -9.53 -7.03 -5.29
CA ILE A 42 -10.22 -5.82 -5.72
C ILE A 42 -9.82 -5.52 -7.17
N ASN A 43 -10.80 -5.34 -8.05
CA ASN A 43 -10.56 -4.91 -9.42
C ASN A 43 -11.48 -3.74 -9.81
N ASN A 44 -10.91 -2.76 -10.51
CA ASN A 44 -11.64 -1.62 -11.07
C ASN A 44 -12.39 -0.82 -9.99
N ALA A 45 -11.69 -0.35 -8.97
CA ALA A 45 -12.29 0.28 -7.79
C ALA A 45 -11.84 1.72 -7.60
N ASN A 46 -12.74 2.58 -7.13
CA ASN A 46 -12.35 3.88 -6.59
C ASN A 46 -12.30 3.77 -5.06
N MET A 47 -11.11 3.90 -4.49
CA MET A 47 -10.89 3.85 -3.04
C MET A 47 -10.02 5.04 -2.60
N SER A 48 -10.15 6.18 -3.29
CA SER A 48 -9.44 7.41 -2.94
C SER A 48 -9.79 7.88 -1.54
N GLY A 49 -8.80 8.40 -0.83
CA GLY A 49 -8.98 8.97 0.51
C GLY A 49 -9.32 7.95 1.61
N MET A 50 -9.21 6.64 1.34
CA MET A 50 -9.50 5.64 2.37
C MET A 50 -8.45 5.63 3.48
N GLU A 51 -8.90 5.31 4.69
CA GLU A 51 -8.06 5.12 5.87
C GLU A 51 -8.02 3.63 6.21
N LEU A 52 -6.81 3.05 6.27
CA LEU A 52 -6.57 1.66 6.63
C LEU A 52 -5.62 1.62 7.82
N ASN A 53 -6.13 1.30 9.00
CA ASN A 53 -5.38 1.23 10.25
C ASN A 53 -5.41 -0.19 10.82
N ASP A 54 -4.23 -0.72 11.18
CA ASP A 54 -4.08 -2.05 11.79
C ASP A 54 -4.72 -3.18 10.96
N VAL A 55 -4.50 -3.16 9.65
CA VAL A 55 -5.12 -4.12 8.72
C VAL A 55 -4.19 -5.24 8.28
N ASN A 56 -4.74 -6.45 8.18
CA ASN A 56 -4.04 -7.58 7.57
C ASN A 56 -4.33 -7.64 6.06
N MET A 57 -3.37 -7.24 5.22
CA MET A 57 -3.44 -7.32 3.75
C MET A 57 -2.53 -8.41 3.19
N SER A 58 -2.26 -9.47 3.95
CA SER A 58 -1.46 -10.59 3.43
C SER A 58 -2.13 -11.24 2.21
N GLU A 59 -1.36 -11.46 1.14
CA GLU A 59 -1.83 -11.98 -0.15
C GLU A 59 -2.94 -11.14 -0.83
N PHE A 60 -3.15 -9.90 -0.37
CA PHE A 60 -4.10 -8.95 -0.95
C PHE A 60 -3.76 -8.65 -2.41
N ARG A 61 -4.77 -8.55 -3.27
CA ARG A 61 -4.58 -8.20 -4.68
C ARG A 61 -5.51 -7.08 -5.07
N ILE A 62 -4.94 -5.99 -5.57
CA ILE A 62 -5.69 -4.87 -6.12
C ILE A 62 -5.19 -4.54 -7.52
N SER A 63 -6.11 -4.36 -8.47
CA SER A 63 -5.79 -3.86 -9.78
C SER A 63 -6.80 -2.89 -10.38
N ASP A 64 -6.34 -2.06 -11.31
CA ASP A 64 -7.14 -1.04 -11.99
C ASP A 64 -7.86 -0.11 -11.01
N ALA A 65 -7.19 0.30 -9.93
CA ALA A 65 -7.83 1.01 -8.83
C ALA A 65 -7.27 2.41 -8.61
N ASN A 66 -8.03 3.23 -7.89
CA ASN A 66 -7.58 4.53 -7.41
C ASN A 66 -7.39 4.49 -5.89
N LEU A 67 -6.15 4.62 -5.43
CA LEU A 67 -5.78 4.76 -4.01
C LEU A 67 -5.30 6.19 -3.70
N SER A 68 -5.52 7.16 -4.59
CA SER A 68 -5.02 8.52 -4.40
C SER A 68 -5.49 9.10 -3.07
N GLY A 69 -4.57 9.68 -2.31
CA GLY A 69 -4.85 10.24 -0.98
C GLY A 69 -5.16 9.22 0.11
N ALA A 70 -5.02 7.92 -0.14
CA ALA A 70 -5.23 6.91 0.90
C ALA A 70 -4.13 6.97 1.98
N GLU A 71 -4.51 6.72 3.23
CA GLU A 71 -3.60 6.58 4.36
C GLU A 71 -3.58 5.13 4.84
N ILE A 72 -2.41 4.50 4.81
CA ILE A 72 -2.26 3.09 5.17
C ILE A 72 -1.23 2.97 6.30
N LYS A 73 -1.69 2.55 7.48
CA LYS A 73 -0.90 2.50 8.71
C LYS A 73 -0.93 1.12 9.33
N ASN A 74 0.21 0.67 9.85
CA ASN A 74 0.35 -0.60 10.58
C ASN A 74 -0.20 -1.80 9.80
N ALA A 75 0.06 -1.80 8.49
CA ALA A 75 -0.52 -2.79 7.58
C ALA A 75 0.48 -3.89 7.24
N ASN A 76 -0.03 -5.12 7.20
CA ASN A 76 0.75 -6.27 6.73
C ASN A 76 0.54 -6.49 5.23
N PHE A 77 1.54 -6.17 4.40
CA PHE A 77 1.51 -6.32 2.94
C PHE A 77 2.18 -7.58 2.41
N SER A 78 2.37 -8.60 3.26
CA SER A 78 3.09 -9.81 2.88
C SER A 78 2.47 -10.48 1.66
N HIS A 79 3.25 -10.60 0.59
CA HIS A 79 2.80 -11.15 -0.70
C HIS A 79 1.64 -10.40 -1.36
N ALA A 80 1.35 -9.17 -0.94
CA ALA A 80 0.37 -8.33 -1.61
C ALA A 80 0.83 -7.96 -3.03
N VAL A 81 -0.13 -7.77 -3.93
CA VAL A 81 0.10 -7.30 -5.30
C VAL A 81 -0.79 -6.09 -5.54
N ILE A 82 -0.15 -4.96 -5.85
CA ILE A 82 -0.80 -3.70 -6.21
C ILE A 82 -0.37 -3.40 -7.64
N ASP A 83 -1.29 -3.48 -8.60
CA ASP A 83 -0.98 -3.44 -10.03
C ASP A 83 -1.90 -2.46 -10.77
N HIS A 84 -1.37 -1.61 -11.65
CA HIS A 84 -2.16 -0.58 -12.35
C HIS A 84 -3.04 0.28 -11.40
N VAL A 85 -2.42 0.87 -10.37
CA VAL A 85 -3.11 1.70 -9.37
C VAL A 85 -2.62 3.15 -9.39
N HIS A 86 -3.52 4.11 -9.23
CA HIS A 86 -3.16 5.50 -8.96
C HIS A 86 -2.79 5.69 -7.48
N LEU A 87 -1.54 6.07 -7.20
CA LEU A 87 -0.97 6.23 -5.85
C LEU A 87 -0.66 7.70 -5.48
N PHE A 88 -1.19 8.67 -6.22
CA PHE A 88 -0.86 10.08 -5.98
C PHE A 88 -1.35 10.52 -4.59
N GLY A 89 -0.42 11.01 -3.75
CA GLY A 89 -0.73 11.40 -2.38
C GLY A 89 -1.05 10.24 -1.43
N THR A 90 -0.81 8.99 -1.83
CA THR A 90 -0.95 7.82 -0.94
C THR A 90 0.22 7.74 0.03
N GLU A 91 -0.06 7.49 1.31
CA GLU A 91 0.97 7.28 2.32
C GLU A 91 0.93 5.87 2.89
N PHE A 92 2.11 5.22 2.93
CA PHE A 92 2.32 3.94 3.60
C PHE A 92 3.20 4.17 4.83
N ARG A 93 2.69 3.93 6.03
CA ARG A 93 3.42 4.09 7.30
C ARG A 93 3.41 2.78 8.09
N ASN A 94 4.54 2.44 8.70
CA ASN A 94 4.71 1.21 9.49
C ASN A 94 4.31 -0.06 8.72
N VAL A 95 4.60 -0.11 7.42
CA VAL A 95 4.47 -1.34 6.62
C VAL A 95 5.63 -2.26 6.98
N VAL A 96 5.31 -3.43 7.51
CA VAL A 96 6.29 -4.41 8.01
C VAL A 96 6.06 -5.79 7.42
N LEU A 97 7.12 -6.60 7.39
CA LEU A 97 7.00 -8.05 7.22
C LEU A 97 6.44 -8.67 8.51
N PRO A 98 5.80 -9.84 8.46
CA PRO A 98 5.27 -10.50 9.64
C PRO A 98 6.42 -10.82 10.59
N MET A 99 6.23 -10.52 11.86
CA MET A 99 7.21 -10.74 12.93
C MET A 99 6.80 -11.94 13.80
N GLU A 100 7.75 -12.53 14.52
CA GLU A 100 7.44 -13.62 15.45
C GLU A 100 6.37 -13.19 16.45
N GLY A 101 5.24 -13.89 16.45
CA GLY A 101 4.04 -13.56 17.23
C GLY A 101 2.84 -13.12 16.38
N ASP A 102 3.04 -12.70 15.14
CA ASP A 102 1.93 -12.37 14.23
C ASP A 102 1.19 -13.64 13.81
N GLY A 103 -0.14 -13.57 13.68
CA GLY A 103 -0.98 -14.73 13.33
C GLY A 103 -0.67 -15.34 11.95
N ASN A 104 0.00 -14.60 11.07
CA ASN A 104 0.46 -15.06 9.76
C ASN A 104 1.99 -15.14 9.64
N TYR A 105 2.71 -15.10 10.77
CA TYR A 105 4.15 -15.31 10.79
C TYR A 105 4.51 -16.74 10.41
N ASN A 106 5.40 -16.87 9.43
CA ASN A 106 6.06 -18.10 9.07
C ASN A 106 7.58 -17.94 9.23
N PRO A 107 8.24 -18.61 10.21
CA PRO A 107 9.68 -18.48 10.44
C PRO A 107 10.53 -19.04 9.28
N ASN A 108 9.94 -19.92 8.47
CA ASN A 108 10.57 -20.46 7.26
C ASN A 108 9.97 -19.85 5.98
N GLY A 109 9.18 -18.78 6.11
CA GLY A 109 8.53 -18.11 5.00
C GLY A 109 9.55 -17.35 4.15
N VAL A 110 9.46 -17.52 2.83
CA VAL A 110 10.20 -16.67 1.89
C VAL A 110 9.31 -15.48 1.55
N TYR A 111 9.47 -14.38 2.28
CA TYR A 111 8.73 -13.15 2.00
C TYR A 111 9.30 -12.44 0.77
N LYS A 112 8.41 -11.94 -0.09
CA LYS A 112 8.82 -11.11 -1.23
C LYS A 112 9.13 -9.70 -0.75
N PRO A 113 10.26 -9.09 -1.16
CA PRO A 113 10.52 -7.69 -0.84
C PRO A 113 9.48 -6.79 -1.50
N VAL A 114 9.23 -5.63 -0.89
CA VAL A 114 8.44 -4.56 -1.52
C VAL A 114 9.13 -4.18 -2.84
N SER A 115 8.37 -4.12 -3.92
CA SER A 115 8.86 -3.80 -5.26
C SER A 115 7.94 -2.76 -5.90
N PHE A 116 8.53 -1.77 -6.56
CA PHE A 116 7.81 -0.80 -7.39
C PHE A 116 8.29 -0.98 -8.82
N ILE A 117 7.40 -1.42 -9.71
CA ILE A 117 7.73 -1.76 -11.10
C ILE A 117 6.86 -0.89 -12.00
N ASN A 118 7.49 -0.12 -12.89
CA ASN A 118 6.80 0.81 -13.80
C ASN A 118 5.91 1.83 -13.07
N CYS A 119 6.30 2.23 -11.85
CA CYS A 119 5.58 3.23 -11.07
C CYS A 119 6.21 4.62 -11.24
N ASP A 120 5.39 5.65 -11.37
CA ASP A 120 5.84 7.04 -11.19
C ASP A 120 5.88 7.35 -9.69
N LEU A 121 7.09 7.45 -9.15
CA LEU A 121 7.36 7.82 -7.75
C LEU A 121 7.97 9.22 -7.64
N SER A 122 7.85 10.04 -8.67
CA SER A 122 8.44 11.38 -8.69
C SER A 122 7.92 12.22 -7.52
N LYS A 123 8.83 13.01 -6.93
CA LYS A 123 8.58 13.86 -5.74
C LYS A 123 8.21 13.10 -4.45
N GLY A 124 8.21 11.77 -4.48
CA GLY A 124 8.06 10.93 -3.29
C GLY A 124 9.24 11.06 -2.33
N GLN A 125 9.06 10.56 -1.11
CA GLN A 125 10.08 10.58 -0.06
C GLN A 125 10.13 9.22 0.64
N LEU A 126 11.35 8.79 0.99
CA LEU A 126 11.60 7.67 1.90
C LEU A 126 12.28 8.22 3.14
N THR A 127 11.57 8.23 4.26
CA THR A 127 12.06 8.79 5.53
C THR A 127 12.03 7.72 6.60
N ASN A 128 13.15 7.50 7.29
CA ASN A 128 13.31 6.48 8.33
C ASN A 128 12.98 5.05 7.86
N CYS A 129 13.23 4.75 6.58
CA CYS A 129 13.06 3.42 6.01
C CYS A 129 14.38 2.65 6.00
N ASN A 130 14.33 1.33 6.21
CA ASN A 130 15.47 0.45 5.93
C ASN A 130 15.55 0.19 4.42
N LEU A 131 16.60 0.69 3.76
CA LEU A 131 16.84 0.54 2.33
C LEU A 131 17.95 -0.46 1.99
N ALA A 132 18.41 -1.26 2.97
CA ALA A 132 19.46 -2.25 2.75
C ALA A 132 19.06 -3.24 1.65
N ASN A 133 19.97 -3.49 0.71
CA ASN A 133 19.77 -4.37 -0.45
C ASN A 133 18.66 -3.94 -1.43
N MET A 134 18.15 -2.70 -1.34
CA MET A 134 17.29 -2.15 -2.37
C MET A 134 18.09 -1.94 -3.66
N ASP A 135 17.54 -2.37 -4.78
CA ASP A 135 18.15 -2.24 -6.08
C ASP A 135 17.32 -1.30 -6.96
N ILE A 136 17.95 -0.26 -7.48
CA ILE A 136 17.34 0.77 -8.33
C ILE A 136 17.96 0.61 -9.71
N ARG A 137 17.20 0.05 -10.66
CA ARG A 137 17.62 -0.18 -12.05
C ARG A 137 16.59 0.38 -13.01
N ASP A 138 17.05 0.84 -14.17
CA ASP A 138 16.20 1.31 -15.27
C ASP A 138 15.18 2.37 -14.84
N CYS A 139 15.54 3.20 -13.85
CA CYS A 139 14.73 4.30 -13.33
C CYS A 139 15.33 5.64 -13.71
N ASP A 140 14.48 6.64 -13.94
CA ASP A 140 14.91 8.04 -13.96
C ASP A 140 15.22 8.47 -12.52
N ILE A 141 16.51 8.66 -12.22
CA ILE A 141 17.00 9.09 -10.91
C ILE A 141 17.27 10.60 -10.85
N SER A 142 16.87 11.35 -11.87
CA SER A 142 17.13 12.79 -11.94
C SER A 142 16.54 13.52 -10.74
N GLY A 143 17.37 14.24 -9.99
CA GLY A 143 16.97 14.96 -8.79
C GLY A 143 16.77 14.10 -7.54
N LEU A 144 17.03 12.78 -7.60
CA LEU A 144 17.00 11.89 -6.44
C LEU A 144 18.05 12.33 -5.42
N LYS A 145 17.68 12.31 -4.13
CA LYS A 145 18.58 12.71 -3.05
C LYS A 145 18.74 11.62 -2.00
N ILE A 146 19.99 11.40 -1.55
CA ILE A 146 20.33 10.59 -0.38
C ILE A 146 20.82 11.55 0.71
N ASN A 147 20.13 11.60 1.85
CA ASN A 147 20.41 12.53 2.95
C ASN A 147 20.55 14.01 2.51
N GLY A 148 19.72 14.43 1.55
CA GLY A 148 19.73 15.79 1.01
C GLY A 148 20.77 16.06 -0.09
N VAL A 149 21.68 15.12 -0.36
CA VAL A 149 22.69 15.22 -1.42
C VAL A 149 22.17 14.57 -2.69
N LEU A 150 22.34 15.22 -3.85
CA LEU A 150 21.93 14.67 -5.14
C LEU A 150 22.71 13.39 -5.46
N VAL A 151 22.03 12.37 -5.96
CA VAL A 151 22.68 11.10 -6.35
C VAL A 151 23.66 11.31 -7.50
N GLU A 152 23.37 12.24 -8.41
CA GLU A 152 24.29 12.63 -9.48
C GLU A 152 25.62 13.17 -8.93
N ASP A 153 25.59 13.92 -7.83
CA ASP A 153 26.80 14.41 -7.17
C ASP A 153 27.59 13.28 -6.50
N LEU A 154 26.92 12.22 -6.04
CA LEU A 154 27.58 11.06 -5.44
C LEU A 154 28.26 10.18 -6.50
N ILE A 155 27.58 9.93 -7.62
CA ILE A 155 28.08 9.04 -8.70
C ILE A 155 29.18 9.71 -9.53
N ASN A 156 29.13 11.03 -9.73
CA ASN A 156 30.15 11.73 -10.52
C ASN A 156 31.47 11.95 -9.76
N ASN A 157 31.50 11.64 -8.45
CA ASN A 157 32.70 11.73 -7.60
C ASN A 157 33.32 10.34 -7.30
N THR A 158 32.84 9.28 -7.93
CA THR A 158 33.40 7.91 -7.90
C THR A 158 34.00 7.53 -9.23
#